data_AF-A0AAE6C1F4-F1
#
_entry.id   AF-A0AAE6C1F4-F1
#
_cell.length_a   1.000
_cell.length_b   1.000
_cell.length_c   1.000
_cell.angle_alpha   90.00
_cell.angle_beta   90.00
_cell.angle_gamma   90.00
#
_symmetry.space_group_name_H-M   'P 1'
#
loop_
_entity.id
_entity.type
_entity.pdbx_description
1 polymer ?
#
loop_
_entity_poly.entity_id
_entity_poly.type
_entity_poly.pdbx_seq_one_letter_code
_entity_poly.pdbx_strand_id
1 'polypeptide(L)'
;MKRKKRPASQSEAMRLKWKRRIVFEKGYTESCAEWMAERLEALLDHMQYGHAAVAYRKQNGSFQLAKATLIYYEAEFHREYDPTEVEGAVVYWNVDERRWTTFQVENFMEWRPIV
;
A
#
# COMPACT_ATOMS: atom_id res chain seq x y z
N MET A 1 3.61 -18.62 8.34
CA MET A 1 2.74 -17.80 9.22
C MET A 1 1.30 -17.86 8.69
N LYS A 2 0.30 -18.08 9.55
CA LYS A 2 -1.11 -18.03 9.12
C LYS A 2 -1.52 -16.57 8.93
N ARG A 3 -2.13 -16.23 7.79
CA ARG A 3 -2.75 -14.91 7.55
C ARG A 3 -3.80 -14.67 8.64
N LYS A 4 -3.54 -13.74 9.57
CA LYS A 4 -4.60 -13.22 10.45
C LYS A 4 -5.50 -12.33 9.58
N LYS A 5 -6.73 -12.77 9.31
CA LYS A 5 -7.69 -11.95 8.59
C LYS A 5 -8.19 -10.84 9.52
N ARG A 6 -8.08 -9.59 9.08
CA ARG A 6 -8.71 -8.45 9.76
C ARG A 6 -10.25 -8.61 9.72
N PRO A 7 -10.98 -8.14 10.75
CA PRO A 7 -12.44 -8.05 10.70
C PRO A 7 -12.90 -7.22 9.51
N ALA A 8 -14.02 -7.61 8.89
CA ALA A 8 -14.56 -6.92 7.71
C ALA A 8 -14.78 -5.41 7.94
N SER A 9 -15.30 -5.04 9.11
CA SER A 9 -15.55 -3.63 9.49
C SER A 9 -14.27 -2.78 9.55
N GLN A 10 -13.14 -3.36 9.98
CA GLN A 10 -11.86 -2.64 10.00
C GLN A 10 -11.32 -2.43 8.59
N SER A 11 -11.40 -3.46 7.74
CA SER A 11 -11.03 -3.36 6.32
C SER A 11 -11.90 -2.32 5.60
N GLU A 12 -13.20 -2.29 5.84
CA GLU A 12 -14.11 -1.30 5.27
C GLU A 12 -13.79 0.12 5.71
N ALA A 13 -13.57 0.34 7.02
CA ALA A 13 -13.22 1.66 7.55
C ALA A 13 -11.88 2.18 6.98
N MET A 14 -10.89 1.30 6.87
CA MET A 14 -9.59 1.58 6.28
C MET A 14 -9.70 1.94 4.79
N ARG A 15 -10.41 1.14 4.00
CA ARG A 15 -10.65 1.43 2.58
C ARG A 15 -11.41 2.74 2.39
N LEU A 16 -12.41 3.02 3.24
CA LEU A 16 -13.17 4.27 3.18
C LEU A 16 -12.28 5.49 3.46
N LYS A 17 -11.36 5.40 4.44
CA LYS A 17 -10.36 6.44 4.74
C LYS A 17 -9.48 6.73 3.51
N TRP A 18 -8.93 5.69 2.87
CA TRP A 18 -8.10 5.88 1.67
C TRP A 18 -8.89 6.40 0.48
N LYS A 19 -10.10 5.88 0.25
CA LYS A 19 -11.01 6.34 -0.81
C LYS A 19 -11.26 7.85 -0.70
N ARG A 20 -11.63 8.34 0.49
CA ARG A 20 -11.84 9.79 0.74
C ARG A 20 -10.59 10.61 0.42
N ARG A 21 -9.41 10.14 0.83
CA ARG A 21 -8.13 10.80 0.55
C ARG A 21 -7.83 10.85 -0.95
N ILE A 22 -8.01 9.74 -1.66
CA ILE A 22 -7.77 9.64 -3.11
C ILE A 22 -8.70 10.59 -3.88
N VAL A 23 -9.98 10.67 -3.52
CA VAL A 23 -10.92 11.63 -4.10
C VAL A 23 -10.48 13.07 -3.81
N PHE A 24 -10.17 13.38 -2.55
CA PHE A 24 -9.83 14.73 -2.12
C PHE A 24 -8.53 15.25 -2.75
N GLU A 25 -7.46 14.46 -2.73
CA GLU A 25 -6.12 14.90 -3.16
C GLU A 25 -5.91 14.86 -4.68
N LYS A 26 -6.67 14.03 -5.41
CA LYS A 26 -6.47 13.82 -6.86
C LYS A 26 -7.69 14.06 -7.73
N GLY A 27 -8.87 14.23 -7.15
CA GLY A 27 -10.11 14.42 -7.90
C GLY A 27 -10.54 13.18 -8.70
N TYR A 28 -10.10 11.98 -8.29
CA TYR A 28 -10.63 10.75 -8.90
C TYR A 28 -12.12 10.60 -8.58
N THR A 29 -12.84 9.89 -9.46
CA THR A 29 -14.22 9.50 -9.17
C THR A 29 -14.26 8.55 -7.97
N GLU A 30 -15.38 8.54 -7.25
CA GLU A 30 -15.63 7.64 -6.13
C GLU A 30 -15.37 6.17 -6.49
N SER A 31 -15.78 5.74 -7.69
CA SER A 31 -15.57 4.36 -8.18
C SER A 31 -14.10 4.05 -8.47
N CYS A 32 -13.35 4.99 -9.04
CA CYS A 32 -11.91 4.83 -9.23
C CYS A 32 -11.18 4.77 -7.88
N ALA A 33 -11.53 5.66 -6.95
CA ALA A 33 -10.93 5.69 -5.63
C ALA A 33 -11.22 4.42 -4.81
N GLU A 34 -12.42 3.87 -4.95
CA GLU A 34 -12.81 2.59 -4.36
C GLU A 34 -11.97 1.42 -4.91
N TRP A 35 -11.88 1.31 -6.23
CA TRP A 35 -11.04 0.32 -6.89
C TRP A 35 -9.57 0.43 -6.46
N MET A 36 -9.03 1.65 -6.37
CA MET A 36 -7.67 1.89 -5.90
C MET A 36 -7.48 1.44 -4.45
N ALA A 37 -8.42 1.77 -3.56
CA ALA A 37 -8.35 1.40 -2.15
C ALA A 37 -8.40 -0.13 -1.94
N GLU A 38 -9.27 -0.84 -2.67
CA GLU A 38 -9.32 -2.31 -2.67
C GLU A 38 -8.00 -2.94 -3.13
N ARG A 39 -7.43 -2.41 -4.20
CA ARG A 39 -6.15 -2.90 -4.72
C ARG A 39 -4.99 -2.59 -3.79
N LEU A 40 -5.02 -1.45 -3.12
CA LEU A 40 -4.02 -1.10 -2.13
C LEU A 40 -4.08 -2.04 -0.92
N GLU A 41 -5.27 -2.40 -0.45
CA GLU A 41 -5.42 -3.41 0.61
C GLU A 41 -4.82 -4.75 0.18
N ALA A 42 -5.17 -5.22 -1.03
CA ALA A 42 -4.65 -6.47 -1.55
C ALA A 42 -3.11 -6.46 -1.71
N LEU A 43 -2.53 -5.30 -2.08
CA LEU A 43 -1.09 -5.11 -2.12
C LEU A 43 -0.46 -5.27 -0.73
N LEU A 44 -1.00 -4.60 0.29
CA LEU A 44 -0.46 -4.67 1.65
C LEU A 44 -0.55 -6.09 2.23
N ASP A 45 -1.61 -6.83 1.92
CA ASP A 45 -1.76 -8.23 2.31
C ASP A 45 -0.80 -9.19 1.59
N HIS A 46 -0.35 -8.81 0.39
CA HIS A 46 0.64 -9.56 -0.38
C HIS A 46 2.07 -9.27 0.08
N MET A 47 2.44 -7.98 0.21
CA MET A 47 3.81 -7.57 0.54
C MET A 47 4.31 -8.09 1.90
N GLN A 48 3.41 -8.39 2.84
CA GLN A 48 3.77 -9.00 4.13
C GLN A 48 4.42 -10.38 3.99
N TYR A 49 4.20 -11.08 2.88
CA TYR A 49 4.69 -12.45 2.67
C TYR A 49 5.38 -12.64 1.32
N GLY A 50 5.47 -11.59 0.51
CA GLY A 50 5.98 -11.70 -0.85
C GLY A 50 6.52 -10.39 -1.38
N HIS A 51 6.93 -10.44 -2.65
CA HIS A 51 7.41 -9.29 -3.41
C HIS A 51 6.33 -8.84 -4.39
N ALA A 52 6.23 -7.53 -4.60
CA ALA A 52 5.34 -6.94 -5.59
C ALA A 52 6.10 -5.93 -6.45
N ALA A 53 5.75 -5.85 -7.73
CA ALA A 53 6.04 -4.68 -8.54
C ALA A 53 4.94 -3.66 -8.25
N VAL A 54 5.31 -2.47 -7.78
CA VAL A 54 4.37 -1.40 -7.41
C VAL A 54 4.62 -0.17 -8.27
N ALA A 55 3.59 0.28 -8.95
CA ALA A 55 3.56 1.49 -9.76
C ALA A 55 2.90 2.63 -8.98
N TYR A 56 3.59 3.78 -8.90
CA TYR A 56 3.08 4.98 -8.26
C TYR A 56 3.68 6.25 -8.87
N ARG A 57 3.06 7.40 -8.61
CA ARG A 57 3.64 8.71 -8.95
C ARG A 57 4.44 9.29 -7.78
N LYS A 58 5.63 9.82 -8.06
CA LYS A 58 6.36 10.65 -7.09
C LYS A 58 5.66 12.01 -6.94
N GLN A 59 5.99 12.73 -5.87
CA GLN A 59 5.43 14.07 -5.62
C GLN A 59 5.72 15.07 -6.75
N ASN A 60 6.86 14.94 -7.43
CA ASN A 60 7.20 15.73 -8.62
C ASN A 60 6.45 15.31 -9.90
N GLY A 61 5.50 14.38 -9.80
CA GLY A 61 4.68 13.87 -10.91
C GLY A 61 5.31 12.73 -11.71
N SER A 62 6.60 12.42 -11.50
CA SER A 62 7.29 11.37 -12.26
C SER A 62 6.76 9.98 -11.90
N PHE A 63 6.72 9.09 -12.89
CA PHE A 63 6.39 7.68 -12.68
C PHE A 63 7.50 6.95 -11.93
N GLN A 64 7.13 5.99 -11.08
CA GLN A 64 8.03 5.05 -10.42
C GLN A 64 7.44 3.64 -10.50
N LEU A 65 8.28 2.67 -10.84
CA LEU A 65 8.03 1.25 -10.65
C LEU A 65 9.08 0.72 -9.66
N ALA A 66 8.65 0.10 -8.57
CA ALA A 66 9.54 -0.42 -7.54
C ALA A 66 9.24 -1.88 -7.21
N LYS A 67 10.29 -2.67 -6.94
CA LYS A 67 10.15 -3.97 -6.29
C LYS A 67 10.01 -3.76 -4.78
N ALA A 68 8.82 -4.00 -4.25
CA ALA A 68 8.44 -3.69 -2.89
C ALA A 68 8.13 -4.96 -2.06
N THR A 69 8.45 -4.92 -0.77
CA THR A 69 8.07 -5.95 0.21
C THR A 69 7.96 -5.38 1.63
N LEU A 70 7.26 -6.09 2.51
CA LEU A 70 7.13 -5.83 3.94
C LEU A 70 7.68 -6.98 4.80
N ILE A 71 8.30 -8.00 4.20
CA ILE A 71 8.81 -9.19 4.91
C ILE A 71 9.79 -8.80 6.04
N TYR A 72 10.56 -7.74 5.86
CA TYR A 72 11.55 -7.28 6.85
C TYR A 72 10.97 -6.35 7.93
N TYR A 73 9.69 -5.96 7.83
CA TYR A 73 9.12 -4.93 8.69
C TYR A 73 9.17 -5.30 10.17
N GLU A 74 8.74 -6.52 10.50
CA GLU A 74 8.72 -6.97 11.90
C GLU A 74 10.11 -7.08 12.51
N ALA A 75 11.11 -7.51 11.72
CA ALA A 75 12.48 -7.59 12.17
C ALA A 75 13.11 -6.21 12.41
N GLU A 76 12.83 -5.24 11.53
CA GLU A 76 13.37 -3.87 11.63
C GLU A 76 12.70 -3.05 12.74
N PHE A 77 11.37 -3.09 12.81
CA PHE A 77 10.59 -2.21 13.68
C PHE A 77 10.10 -2.90 14.96
N HIS A 78 10.41 -4.18 15.14
CA HIS A 78 10.04 -4.98 16.31
C HIS A 78 8.52 -5.01 16.60
N ARG A 79 7.69 -4.95 15.55
CA ARG A 79 6.22 -5.03 15.62
C ARG A 79 5.60 -5.60 14.35
N GLU A 80 4.49 -6.32 14.47
CA GLU A 80 3.69 -6.75 13.31
C GLU A 80 3.25 -5.51 12.49
N TYR A 81 3.22 -5.65 11.15
CA TYR A 81 2.70 -4.61 10.27
C TYR A 81 1.18 -4.54 10.38
N ASP A 82 0.63 -3.37 10.70
CA ASP A 82 -0.81 -3.12 10.74
C ASP A 82 -1.21 -2.16 9.60
N PRO A 83 -1.85 -2.67 8.53
CA PRO A 83 -2.34 -1.84 7.43
C PRO A 83 -3.34 -0.74 7.85
N THR A 84 -4.05 -0.93 8.97
CA THR A 84 -5.06 0.04 9.42
C THR A 84 -4.44 1.37 9.86
N GLU A 85 -3.16 1.36 10.27
CA GLU A 85 -2.38 2.53 10.62
C GLU A 85 -1.94 3.38 9.41
N VAL A 86 -2.09 2.87 8.19
CA VAL A 86 -1.78 3.66 6.99
C VAL A 86 -2.84 4.77 6.83
N GLU A 87 -2.42 6.01 7.01
CA GLU A 87 -3.29 7.17 6.78
C GLU A 87 -3.02 7.89 5.46
N GLY A 88 -1.75 7.96 5.06
CA GLY A 88 -1.34 8.75 3.90
C GLY A 88 -0.14 8.24 3.16
N ALA A 89 0.83 7.65 3.87
CA ALA A 89 2.01 7.08 3.26
C ALA A 89 2.04 5.57 3.51
N VAL A 90 2.23 4.80 2.45
CA VAL A 90 2.57 3.39 2.52
C VAL A 90 4.08 3.28 2.62
N VAL A 91 4.56 2.67 3.71
CA VAL A 91 5.95 2.28 3.86
C VAL A 91 6.19 0.93 3.21
N TYR A 92 7.37 0.75 2.62
CA TYR A 92 7.81 -0.54 2.08
C TYR A 92 9.33 -0.61 2.01
N TRP A 93 9.88 -1.82 1.99
CA TRP A 93 11.27 -2.06 1.66
C TRP A 93 11.42 -2.09 0.13
N ASN A 94 12.16 -1.13 -0.42
CA ASN A 94 12.55 -1.17 -1.82
C ASN A 94 13.71 -2.15 -1.98
N VAL A 95 13.46 -3.27 -2.67
CA VAL A 95 14.43 -4.36 -2.82
C VAL A 95 15.63 -3.93 -3.65
N ASP A 96 15.41 -3.15 -4.71
CA ASP A 96 16.46 -2.76 -5.64
C ASP A 96 17.35 -1.67 -5.02
N GLU A 97 16.76 -0.73 -4.29
CA GLU A 97 17.49 0.35 -3.59
C GLU A 97 17.99 -0.05 -2.19
N ARG A 98 17.58 -1.23 -1.69
CA ARG A 98 17.92 -1.77 -0.36
C ARG A 98 17.71 -0.77 0.76
N ARG A 99 16.54 -0.12 0.77
CA ARG A 99 16.16 0.83 1.82
C ARG A 99 14.65 0.87 2.05
N TRP A 100 14.28 1.28 3.26
CA TRP A 100 12.91 1.68 3.57
C TRP A 100 12.58 2.99 2.86
N THR A 101 11.41 3.02 2.23
CA THR A 101 10.89 4.21 1.55
C THR A 101 9.37 4.24 1.61
N THR A 102 8.78 5.29 1.06
CA THR A 102 7.33 5.48 1.09
C THR A 102 6.78 5.94 -0.26
N PHE A 103 5.51 5.66 -0.49
CA PHE A 103 4.70 6.38 -1.48
C PHE A 103 3.38 6.83 -0.85
N GLN A 104 2.79 7.90 -1.38
CA GLN A 104 1.52 8.39 -0.86
C GLN A 104 0.36 7.55 -1.41
N VAL A 105 -0.66 7.28 -0.58
CA VAL A 105 -1.86 6.50 -0.90
C VAL A 105 -2.51 7.00 -2.18
N GLU A 106 -2.69 8.31 -2.31
CA GLU A 106 -3.29 8.96 -3.48
C GLU A 106 -2.43 8.89 -4.75
N ASN A 107 -1.16 8.53 -4.62
CA ASN A 107 -0.25 8.38 -5.75
C ASN A 107 -0.10 6.92 -6.21
N PHE A 108 -0.71 5.97 -5.50
CA PHE A 108 -0.79 4.58 -5.92
C PHE A 108 -1.45 4.49 -7.30
N MET A 109 -0.96 3.59 -8.16
CA MET A 109 -1.57 3.36 -9.48
C MET A 109 -1.94 1.90 -9.66
N GLU A 110 -0.96 1.00 -9.52
CA GLU A 110 -1.17 -0.42 -9.76
C GLU A 110 -0.08 -1.27 -9.11
N TRP A 111 -0.34 -2.56 -8.91
CA TRP A 111 0.66 -3.55 -8.52
C TRP A 111 0.44 -4.92 -9.17
N ARG A 112 1.52 -5.73 -9.19
CA ARG A 112 1.47 -7.16 -9.56
C ARG A 112 2.38 -7.97 -8.62
N PRO A 113 2.00 -9.21 -8.26
CA PRO A 113 2.88 -10.09 -7.53
C PRO A 113 4.11 -10.44 -8.38
N ILE A 114 5.28 -10.52 -7.74
CA ILE A 114 6.49 -11.09 -8.35
C ILE A 114 6.62 -12.50 -7.79
N VAL A 115 6.52 -13.48 -8.68
CA VAL A 115 6.64 -14.93 -8.42
C VAL A 115 8.03 -15.41 -8.78
#